data_AF-A0A314Z773-F1
#
_entry.id   AF-A0A314Z773-F1
#
_cell.length_a   1.000
_cell.length_b   1.000
_cell.length_c   1.000
_cell.angle_alpha   90.00
_cell.angle_beta   90.00
_cell.angle_gamma   90.00
#
_symmetry.space_group_name_H-M   'P 1'
#
loop_
_entity.id
_entity.type
_entity.pdbx_description
1 polymer ?
#
loop_
_entity_poly.entity_id
_entity_poly.type
_entity_poly.pdbx_seq_one_letter_code
_entity_poly.pdbx_strand_id
1 'polypeptide(L)'
;MDPVSKAYVTFLAGNKDYVKGVVGLAKGLRKAKSQFPLVVAVLPDVPQDHRDILESQGCIVREIEPVYPPENHQTQFAMAYYVINYSKLRIFKVSTIYKHIQRELLQ
;
A
#
# COMPACT_ATOMS: atom_id res chain seq x y z
N MET A 1 4.19 -23.50 -10.38
CA MET A 1 4.67 -22.12 -10.15
C MET A 1 4.31 -21.79 -8.71
N ASP A 2 5.31 -21.60 -7.85
CA ASP A 2 5.06 -21.28 -6.44
C ASP A 2 4.29 -19.96 -6.28
N PRO A 3 3.42 -19.83 -5.25
CA PRO A 3 2.57 -18.67 -5.09
C PRO A 3 3.39 -17.44 -4.66
N VAL A 4 3.69 -16.57 -5.63
CA VAL A 4 3.97 -15.14 -5.51
C VAL A 4 5.07 -14.73 -4.50
N SER A 5 6.33 -14.92 -4.88
CA SER A 5 7.48 -14.29 -4.20
C SER A 5 7.71 -12.81 -4.57
N LYS A 6 6.90 -12.27 -5.49
CA LYS A 6 7.08 -10.94 -6.09
C LYS A 6 5.72 -10.25 -6.29
N ALA A 7 5.63 -8.99 -5.87
CA ALA A 7 4.47 -8.14 -6.09
C ALA A 7 4.94 -6.72 -6.42
N TYR A 8 4.12 -5.99 -7.18
CA TYR A 8 4.23 -4.53 -7.21
C TYR A 8 3.60 -3.99 -5.94
N VAL A 9 4.23 -3.01 -5.31
CA VAL A 9 3.68 -2.36 -4.12
C VAL A 9 3.61 -0.87 -4.37
N THR A 10 2.47 -0.27 -4.05
CA THR A 10 2.31 1.18 -4.01
C THR A 10 1.65 1.59 -2.69
N PHE A 11 1.64 2.89 -2.41
CA PHE A 11 1.14 3.46 -1.17
C PHE A 11 0.07 4.53 -1.46
N LEU A 12 -1.01 4.53 -0.68
CA LEU A 12 -2.09 5.50 -0.76
C LEU A 12 -2.41 6.04 0.63
N ALA A 13 -2.54 7.35 0.75
CA ALA A 13 -2.90 8.05 1.98
C ALA A 13 -3.91 9.16 1.67
N GLY A 14 -4.78 9.41 2.64
CA GLY A 14 -5.79 10.47 2.58
C GLY A 14 -6.94 10.24 1.61
N ASN A 15 -7.84 11.23 1.58
CA ASN A 15 -9.09 11.22 0.82
C ASN A 15 -9.03 12.15 -0.41
N LYS A 16 -8.00 12.00 -1.24
CA LYS A 16 -7.87 12.79 -2.47
C LYS A 16 -7.90 11.89 -3.69
N ASP A 17 -7.86 12.51 -4.86
CA ASP A 17 -7.89 11.88 -6.17
C ASP A 17 -6.72 10.93 -6.49
N TYR A 18 -5.78 10.69 -5.56
CA TYR A 18 -4.68 9.76 -5.75
C TYR A 18 -5.13 8.31 -6.00
N VAL A 19 -6.35 7.93 -5.58
CA VAL A 19 -6.97 6.64 -5.95
C VAL A 19 -7.03 6.46 -7.47
N LYS A 20 -7.27 7.54 -8.24
CA LYS A 20 -7.30 7.51 -9.72
C LYS A 20 -5.94 7.09 -10.30
N GLY A 21 -4.85 7.52 -9.67
CA GLY A 21 -3.49 7.14 -10.06
C GLY A 21 -3.23 5.64 -9.86
N VAL A 22 -3.66 5.09 -8.72
CA VAL A 22 -3.53 3.66 -8.42
C VAL A 22 -4.42 2.81 -9.34
N VAL A 23 -5.64 3.25 -9.64
CA VAL A 23 -6.52 2.62 -10.63
C VAL A 23 -5.87 2.61 -12.02
N GLY A 24 -5.24 3.71 -12.42
CA GLY A 24 -4.48 3.80 -13.66
C GLY A 24 -3.32 2.80 -13.71
N LEU A 25 -2.56 2.68 -12.61
CA LEU A 25 -1.48 1.71 -12.46
C LEU A 25 -2.01 0.26 -12.58
N ALA A 26 -3.08 -0.09 -11.88
CA ALA A 26 -3.69 -1.42 -11.94
C ALA A 26 -4.10 -1.79 -13.37
N LYS A 27 -4.77 -0.87 -14.07
CA LYS A 27 -5.17 -1.03 -15.48
C LYS A 27 -3.95 -1.17 -16.40
N GLY A 28 -2.89 -0.40 -16.17
CA GLY A 28 -1.64 -0.47 -16.91
C GLY A 28 -0.93 -1.82 -16.78
N LEU A 29 -0.80 -2.32 -15.54
CA LEU A 29 -0.21 -3.64 -15.27
C LEU A 29 -1.01 -4.77 -15.92
N ARG A 30 -2.35 -4.69 -15.87
CA ARG A 30 -3.22 -5.65 -16.56
C ARG A 30 -3.05 -5.60 -18.08
N LYS A 31 -2.99 -4.40 -18.67
CA LYS A 31 -2.75 -4.22 -20.11
C LYS A 31 -1.39 -4.79 -20.54
N ALA A 32 -0.38 -4.66 -19.69
CA ALA A 32 0.96 -5.22 -19.89
C ALA A 32 1.04 -6.74 -19.62
N LYS A 33 -0.08 -7.40 -19.27
CA LYS A 33 -0.13 -8.83 -18.91
C LYS A 33 0.86 -9.18 -17.78
N SER A 34 0.99 -8.29 -16.80
CA SER A 34 1.81 -8.54 -15.60
C SER A 34 1.38 -9.84 -14.93
N GLN A 35 2.36 -10.68 -14.57
CA GLN A 35 2.15 -11.90 -13.80
C GLN A 35 2.14 -11.65 -12.28
N PHE A 36 2.50 -10.44 -11.84
CA PHE A 36 2.61 -10.09 -10.42
C PHE A 36 1.41 -9.25 -9.97
N PRO A 37 0.87 -9.51 -8.76
CA PRO A 37 -0.23 -8.71 -8.21
C PRO A 37 0.24 -7.31 -7.83
N LEU A 38 -0.72 -6.39 -7.71
CA LEU A 38 -0.51 -5.06 -7.15
C LEU A 38 -1.04 -5.03 -5.71
N VAL A 39 -0.14 -4.82 -4.76
CA VAL A 39 -0.48 -4.58 -3.36
C VAL A 39 -0.52 -3.07 -3.12
N VAL A 40 -1.57 -2.59 -2.49
CA VAL A 40 -1.73 -1.19 -2.13
C VAL A 40 -1.70 -1.08 -0.62
N ALA A 41 -0.60 -0.53 -0.09
CA ALA A 41 -0.49 -0.19 1.31
C ALA A 41 -1.29 1.10 1.57
N VAL A 42 -2.28 1.05 2.45
CA VAL A 42 -3.18 2.19 2.75
C VAL A 42 -3.04 2.63 4.20
N LEU A 43 -3.11 3.94 4.44
CA LEU A 43 -3.28 4.48 5.79
C LEU A 43 -4.75 4.43 6.23
N PRO A 44 -5.04 4.46 7.56
CA PRO A 44 -6.41 4.46 8.08
C PRO A 44 -7.28 5.62 7.56
N ASP A 45 -6.66 6.72 7.14
CA ASP A 45 -7.34 7.92 6.62
C ASP A 45 -7.80 7.79 5.15
N VAL A 46 -7.52 6.65 4.50
CA VAL A 46 -8.08 6.31 3.18
C VAL A 46 -9.53 5.83 3.37
N PRO A 47 -10.53 6.50 2.76
CA PRO A 47 -11.94 6.10 2.84
C PRO A 47 -12.22 4.68 2.35
N GLN A 48 -13.30 4.09 2.86
CA GLN A 48 -13.68 2.72 2.51
C GLN A 48 -14.08 2.58 1.03
N ASP A 49 -14.80 3.55 0.47
CA ASP A 49 -15.18 3.56 -0.96
C ASP A 49 -13.94 3.55 -1.88
N HIS A 50 -12.87 4.26 -1.53
CA HIS A 50 -11.60 4.19 -2.24
C HIS A 50 -10.98 2.79 -2.17
N ARG A 51 -11.08 2.10 -1.03
CA ARG A 51 -10.56 0.73 -0.86
C ARG A 51 -11.36 -0.26 -1.70
N ASP A 52 -12.69 -0.16 -1.67
CA ASP A 52 -13.60 -0.99 -2.46
C ASP A 52 -13.34 -0.80 -3.96
N ILE A 53 -13.09 0.44 -4.41
CA ILE A 53 -12.68 0.73 -5.79
C ILE A 53 -11.38 -0.01 -6.13
N LEU A 54 -10.37 0.01 -5.27
CA LEU A 54 -9.09 -0.66 -5.53
C LEU A 54 -9.24 -2.18 -5.59
N GLU A 55 -10.01 -2.78 -4.67
CA GLU A 55 -10.30 -4.21 -4.65
C GLU A 55 -11.07 -4.62 -5.92
N SER A 56 -12.03 -3.80 -6.38
CA SER A 56 -12.74 -4.03 -7.65
C SER A 56 -11.81 -4.02 -8.88
N GLN A 57 -10.65 -3.34 -8.80
CA GLN A 57 -9.62 -3.38 -9.85
C GLN A 57 -8.69 -4.59 -9.75
N GLY A 58 -8.87 -5.46 -8.74
CA GLY A 58 -8.02 -6.61 -8.46
C GLY A 58 -6.76 -6.27 -7.66
N CYS A 59 -6.73 -5.11 -6.99
CA CYS A 59 -5.64 -4.78 -6.07
C CYS A 59 -5.79 -5.55 -4.76
N ILE A 60 -4.68 -5.92 -4.13
CA ILE A 60 -4.68 -6.42 -2.76
C ILE A 60 -4.47 -5.22 -1.82
N VAL A 61 -5.51 -4.82 -1.10
CA VAL A 61 -5.43 -3.69 -0.17
C VAL A 61 -4.93 -4.17 1.19
N ARG A 62 -3.91 -3.48 1.73
CA ARG A 62 -3.33 -3.78 3.05
C ARG A 62 -3.22 -2.50 3.86
N GLU A 63 -3.98 -2.43 4.93
CA GLU A 63 -3.83 -1.33 5.87
C GLU A 63 -2.48 -1.42 6.59
N ILE A 64 -1.86 -0.27 6.79
CA ILE A 64 -0.60 -0.14 7.52
C ILE A 64 -0.70 0.98 8.55
N GLU A 65 -0.05 0.75 9.69
CA GLU A 65 0.07 1.77 10.73
C GLU A 65 0.94 2.94 10.25
N PRO A 66 0.50 4.19 10.48
CA PRO A 66 1.31 5.37 10.22
C PRO A 66 2.57 5.37 11.07
N VAL A 67 3.66 5.89 10.50
CA VAL A 67 4.92 6.10 11.23
C VAL A 67 5.01 7.57 11.62
N TYR A 68 4.92 7.84 12.91
CA TYR A 68 5.04 9.18 13.46
C TYR A 68 6.51 9.50 13.77
N PRO A 69 7.05 10.62 13.26
CA PRO A 69 8.35 11.11 13.68
C PRO A 69 8.34 11.55 15.16
N PRO A 70 9.50 11.57 15.84
CA PRO A 70 9.59 12.05 17.22
C PRO A 70 9.12 13.49 17.34
N GLU A 71 8.43 13.84 18.43
CA GLU A 71 7.96 15.22 18.66
C GLU A 71 9.14 16.18 18.80
N ASN A 72 9.20 17.17 17.92
CA ASN A 72 10.07 18.32 18.02
C ASN A 72 9.22 19.60 17.85
N HIS A 73 9.38 20.55 18.77
CA HIS A 73 8.45 21.66 19.03
C HIS A 73 8.26 22.66 17.86
N GLN A 74 8.95 22.51 16.73
CA GLN A 74 8.95 23.47 15.60
C GLN A 74 8.19 23.01 14.35
N THR A 75 7.58 21.81 14.34
CA THR A 75 7.23 21.13 13.08
C THR A 75 5.76 20.76 12.90
N GLN A 76 4.79 21.27 13.67
CA GLN A 76 3.38 20.83 13.59
C GLN A 76 2.79 20.78 12.15
N PHE A 77 3.09 21.76 11.29
CA PHE A 77 2.65 21.74 9.88
C PHE A 77 3.45 20.77 9.00
N ALA A 78 4.73 20.54 9.31
CA ALA A 78 5.57 19.58 8.61
C ALA A 78 5.31 18.12 9.07
N MET A 79 4.70 17.93 10.25
CA MET A 79 4.40 16.61 10.80
C MET A 79 3.52 15.77 9.88
N ALA A 80 2.44 16.33 9.31
CA ALA A 80 1.58 15.57 8.40
C ALA A 80 2.33 15.08 7.14
N TYR A 81 3.20 15.92 6.57
CA TYR A 81 4.06 15.55 5.44
C TYR A 81 5.07 14.46 5.82
N TYR A 82 5.69 14.59 6.99
CA TYR A 82 6.63 13.58 7.50
C TYR A 82 5.93 12.26 7.82
N VAL A 83 4.73 12.26 8.40
CA VAL A 83 3.94 11.06 8.65
C VAL A 83 3.68 10.30 7.36
N ILE A 84 3.21 10.98 6.31
CA ILE A 84 2.98 10.35 4.99
C ILE A 84 4.28 9.76 4.43
N ASN A 85 5.40 10.48 4.54
CA ASN A 85 6.68 10.03 3.99
C ASN A 85 7.31 8.88 4.78
N TYR A 86 7.36 8.95 6.10
CA TYR A 86 7.87 7.87 6.94
C TYR A 86 6.99 6.63 6.84
N SER A 87 5.67 6.79 6.68
CA SER A 87 4.75 5.66 6.50
C SER A 87 5.04 4.86 5.22
N LYS A 88 5.65 5.45 4.19
CA LYS A 88 6.12 4.70 3.01
C LYS A 88 7.12 3.61 3.37
N LEU A 89 7.92 3.78 4.43
CA LEU A 89 8.87 2.76 4.89
C LEU A 89 8.18 1.49 5.39
N ARG A 90 6.90 1.56 5.76
CA ARG A 90 6.12 0.40 6.22
C ARG A 90 5.88 -0.63 5.11
N ILE A 91 6.06 -0.24 3.84
CA ILE A 91 6.06 -1.15 2.67
C ILE A 91 7.08 -2.29 2.84
N PHE A 92 8.24 -2.06 3.49
CA PHE A 92 9.22 -3.12 3.76
C PHE A 92 8.69 -4.22 4.70
N LYS A 93 7.74 -3.90 5.59
CA LYS A 93 7.05 -4.91 6.40
C LYS A 93 6.02 -5.68 5.59
N VAL A 94 5.30 -5.01 4.68
CA VAL A 94 4.33 -5.66 3.79
C VAL A 94 5.00 -6.76 2.95
N SER A 95 6.17 -6.48 2.36
CA SER A 95 6.91 -7.50 1.59
C SER A 95 7.37 -8.70 2.44
N THR A 96 7.61 -8.48 3.74
CA THR A 96 8.00 -9.52 4.69
C THR A 96 6.80 -10.38 5.12
N ILE A 97 5.61 -9.78 5.29
CA ILE A 97 4.37 -10.50 5.62
C ILE A 97 4.02 -11.51 4.51
N TYR A 98 4.17 -11.16 3.23
CA TYR A 98 3.96 -12.13 2.14
C TYR A 98 4.93 -13.32 2.22
N LYS A 99 6.18 -13.10 2.64
CA LYS A 99 7.13 -14.20 2.88
C LYS A 99 6.75 -15.06 4.08
N HIS A 100 6.11 -14.49 5.10
CA HIS A 100 5.70 -15.20 6.31
C HIS A 100 4.40 -16.00 6.10
N ILE A 101 3.37 -15.40 5.49
CA ILE A 101 2.11 -16.09 5.15
C ILE A 101 2.36 -17.27 4.20
N GLN A 102 3.30 -17.17 3.27
CA GLN A 102 3.69 -18.31 2.41
C GLN A 102 4.34 -19.47 3.18
N ARG A 103 4.99 -19.24 4.33
CA ARG A 103 5.62 -20.31 5.13
C ARG A 103 4.62 -21.09 5.98
N GLU A 104 3.51 -20.48 6.39
CA GLU A 104 2.50 -21.15 7.22
C GLU A 104 1.48 -21.96 6.39
N LEU A 105 1.30 -21.65 5.11
CA LEU A 105 0.41 -22.40 4.20
C LEU A 105 1.09 -23.62 3.54
N LEU A 106 2.34 -23.93 3.91
CA LEU A 106 3.14 -25.05 3.37
C LEU A 106 3.64 -26.02 4.48
N GLN A 107 2.99 -26.04 5.65
CA GLN A 107 3.19 -27.05 6.71
C GLN A 107 1.92 -27.86 6.93
#